data_AF-A0A1M7IP55-F1
#
_entry.id   AF-A0A1M7IP55-F1
#
_cell.length_a   1.000
_cell.length_b   1.000
_cell.length_c   1.000
_cell.angle_alpha   90.00
_cell.angle_beta   90.00
_cell.angle_gamma   90.00
#
_symmetry.space_group_name_H-M   'P 1'
#
loop_
_entity.id
_entity.type
_entity.pdbx_description
1 polymer ?
#
loop_
_entity_poly.entity_id
_entity_poly.type
_entity_poly.pdbx_seq_one_letter_code
_entity_poly.pdbx_strand_id
1 'polypeptide(L)'
;MILVATSGYSYRDWKGKYYPEDMKESDMLSFYSREFPFTEVNSSYYSLPSPYMFYQMMKKTPENFIFVVKAYGGMTHQGDLSEATVSRFKDALKPLAEAGRLGCVLAQFPYSFHNTEKNRDYLKKLRERLGELPFAVEFRSDDWLRLEVLKLLRENGMAFVCVDEPPIKGLLPPAVIATSSIGYVRFHGRNAEKWYNHQKSYERYDYLYTEKELAEWVPRIRELSRKTEVIFIAMNNHFNASAVLNARQLLGLLKEAGL
;
A
#
# COMPACT_ATOMS: atom_id res chain seq x y z
N MET A 1 5.07 13.45 8.91
CA MET A 1 4.91 12.21 9.71
C MET A 1 5.29 11.02 8.84
N ILE A 2 6.04 10.05 9.37
CA ILE A 2 6.41 8.82 8.62
C ILE A 2 5.85 7.62 9.38
N LEU A 3 5.06 6.81 8.69
CA LEU A 3 4.44 5.61 9.24
C LEU A 3 4.98 4.40 8.47
N VAL A 4 5.58 3.45 9.17
CA VAL A 4 6.09 2.20 8.61
C VAL A 4 5.28 1.03 9.15
N ALA A 5 4.86 0.13 8.28
CA ALA A 5 4.07 -1.03 8.62
C ALA A 5 4.16 -2.10 7.52
N THR A 6 3.32 -3.13 7.61
CA THR A 6 3.23 -4.19 6.59
C THR A 6 1.98 -4.07 5.74
N SER A 7 2.04 -4.68 4.56
CA SER A 7 0.90 -4.82 3.65
C SER A 7 -0.08 -5.88 4.12
N GLY A 8 -0.81 -5.58 5.18
CA GLY A 8 -1.71 -6.53 5.85
C GLY A 8 -1.11 -7.10 7.13
N TYR A 9 -1.95 -7.72 7.93
CA TYR A 9 -1.60 -8.24 9.26
C TYR A 9 -2.03 -9.71 9.46
N SER A 10 -2.98 -10.24 8.67
CA SER A 10 -3.62 -11.53 8.98
C SER A 10 -2.95 -12.70 8.25
N TYR A 11 -1.72 -13.04 8.64
CA TYR A 11 -0.92 -14.10 7.99
C TYR A 11 -0.70 -15.28 8.93
N ARG A 12 -1.11 -16.49 8.51
CA ARG A 12 -0.94 -17.71 9.33
C ARG A 12 0.51 -18.11 9.49
N ASP A 13 1.32 -17.91 8.45
CA ASP A 13 2.75 -18.24 8.44
C ASP A 13 3.59 -17.35 9.36
N TRP A 14 2.99 -16.31 9.96
CA TRP A 14 3.63 -15.44 10.96
C TRP A 14 3.52 -15.97 12.39
N LYS A 15 2.70 -16.99 12.64
CA LYS A 15 2.67 -17.69 13.93
C LYS A 15 4.01 -18.37 14.21
N GLY A 16 4.47 -18.27 15.45
CA GLY A 16 5.79 -18.75 15.87
C GLY A 16 6.96 -17.84 15.50
N LYS A 17 6.72 -16.77 14.74
CA LYS A 17 7.75 -15.83 14.26
C LYS A 17 7.48 -14.42 14.73
N TYR A 18 6.25 -13.97 14.52
CA TYR A 18 5.76 -12.67 14.95
C TYR A 18 4.57 -12.80 15.91
N TYR A 19 3.59 -13.63 15.56
CA TYR A 19 2.49 -13.96 16.44
C TYR A 19 2.85 -15.14 17.36
N PRO A 20 2.34 -15.20 18.60
CA PRO A 20 2.29 -16.43 19.38
C PRO A 20 1.71 -17.60 18.57
N GLU A 21 2.26 -18.79 18.78
CA GLU A 21 1.93 -20.01 18.01
C GLU A 21 0.41 -20.31 18.03
N ASP A 22 -0.21 -20.14 19.19
CA ASP A 22 -1.61 -20.45 19.49
C ASP A 22 -2.57 -19.28 19.22
N MET A 23 -2.08 -18.13 18.72
CA MET A 23 -2.88 -16.93 18.53
C MET A 23 -4.09 -17.15 17.61
N LYS A 24 -5.27 -16.70 18.02
CA LYS A 24 -6.46 -16.70 17.14
C LYS A 24 -6.35 -15.59 16.10
N GLU A 25 -6.78 -15.86 14.87
CA GLU A 25 -6.80 -14.85 13.79
C GLU A 25 -7.61 -13.60 14.16
N SER A 26 -8.67 -13.78 14.96
CA SER A 26 -9.50 -12.67 15.47
C SER A 26 -8.72 -11.64 16.28
N ASP A 27 -7.60 -12.05 16.88
CA ASP A 27 -6.83 -11.26 17.83
C ASP A 27 -5.56 -10.66 17.19
N MET A 28 -5.23 -11.10 15.96
CA MET A 28 -4.02 -10.66 15.24
C MET A 28 -3.99 -9.15 15.00
N LEU A 29 -5.14 -8.52 14.69
CA LEU A 29 -5.20 -7.05 14.51
C LEU A 29 -4.91 -6.31 15.82
N SER A 30 -5.51 -6.77 16.92
CA SER A 30 -5.31 -6.18 18.25
C SER A 30 -3.88 -6.37 18.74
N PHE A 31 -3.22 -7.47 18.37
CA PHE A 31 -1.79 -7.67 18.64
C PHE A 31 -0.92 -6.76 17.76
N TYR A 32 -1.17 -6.78 16.45
CA TYR A 32 -0.41 -6.04 15.44
C TYR A 32 -0.41 -4.52 15.69
N SER A 33 -1.56 -3.96 16.08
CA SER A 33 -1.72 -2.53 16.35
C SER A 33 -1.01 -2.02 17.61
N ARG A 34 -0.39 -2.91 18.40
CA ARG A 34 0.48 -2.52 19.52
C ARG A 34 1.85 -2.04 19.05
N GLU A 35 2.25 -2.47 17.86
CA GLU A 35 3.57 -2.19 17.31
C GLU A 35 3.52 -1.24 16.11
N PHE A 36 2.61 -1.51 15.17
CA PHE A 36 2.52 -0.73 13.94
C PHE A 36 1.39 0.29 14.01
N PRO A 37 1.58 1.51 13.48
CA PRO A 37 0.58 2.58 13.57
C PRO A 37 -0.48 2.51 12.46
N PHE A 38 -0.28 1.67 11.45
CA PHE A 38 -1.25 1.48 10.36
C PHE A 38 -1.15 0.08 9.75
N THR A 39 -2.12 -0.28 8.90
CA THR A 39 -2.04 -1.45 8.02
C THR A 39 -2.66 -1.14 6.66
N GLU A 40 -2.17 -1.81 5.61
CA GLU A 40 -2.96 -1.98 4.39
C GLU A 40 -4.03 -3.05 4.60
N VAL A 41 -5.28 -2.75 4.25
CA VAL A 41 -6.38 -3.71 4.24
C VAL A 41 -6.51 -4.25 2.82
N ASN A 42 -6.06 -5.48 2.64
CA ASN A 42 -6.02 -6.15 1.34
C ASN A 42 -7.25 -7.04 1.08
N SER A 43 -8.04 -7.39 2.11
CA SER A 43 -9.25 -8.21 1.95
C SER A 43 -10.28 -7.54 1.01
N SER A 44 -10.35 -6.21 1.02
CA SER A 44 -11.21 -5.41 0.16
C SER A 44 -10.91 -5.54 -1.33
N TYR A 45 -9.72 -6.02 -1.71
CA TYR A 45 -9.41 -6.32 -3.11
C TYR A 45 -10.23 -7.51 -3.63
N TYR A 46 -10.44 -8.53 -2.80
CA TYR A 46 -11.09 -9.78 -3.21
C TYR A 46 -12.62 -9.68 -3.15
N SER A 47 -13.16 -8.89 -2.23
CA SER A 47 -14.59 -8.66 -2.07
C SER A 47 -14.86 -7.22 -1.64
N LEU A 48 -16.01 -6.68 -2.04
CA LEU A 48 -16.44 -5.37 -1.54
C LEU A 48 -16.52 -5.42 0.00
N PRO A 49 -15.85 -4.48 0.70
CA PRO A 49 -15.91 -4.43 2.14
C PRO A 49 -17.30 -3.96 2.61
N SER A 50 -17.56 -4.08 3.90
CA SER A 50 -18.77 -3.54 4.54
C SER A 50 -18.40 -2.48 5.59
N PRO A 51 -19.29 -1.51 5.88
CA PRO A 51 -19.08 -0.57 6.97
C PRO A 51 -18.84 -1.28 8.31
N TYR A 52 -19.57 -2.37 8.56
CA TYR A 52 -19.44 -3.18 9.77
C TYR A 52 -18.04 -3.78 9.93
N MET A 53 -17.40 -4.22 8.84
CA MET A 53 -16.02 -4.72 8.88
C MET A 53 -15.08 -3.68 9.48
N PHE A 54 -15.11 -2.45 8.95
CA PHE A 54 -14.23 -1.38 9.44
C PHE A 54 -14.60 -0.91 10.84
N TYR A 55 -15.89 -0.87 11.19
CA TYR A 55 -16.31 -0.61 12.57
C TYR A 55 -15.68 -1.63 13.54
N GLN A 56 -15.72 -2.93 13.23
CA GLN A 56 -15.10 -3.96 14.06
C GLN A 56 -13.57 -3.85 14.11
N MET A 57 -12.93 -3.47 13.01
CA MET A 57 -11.47 -3.24 12.98
C MET A 57 -11.08 -2.05 13.86
N MET A 58 -11.83 -0.95 13.80
CA MET A 58 -11.61 0.22 14.65
C MET A 58 -11.75 -0.09 16.13
N LYS A 59 -12.69 -0.95 16.53
CA LYS A 59 -12.85 -1.40 17.93
C LYS A 59 -11.67 -2.21 18.47
N LYS A 60 -10.86 -2.80 17.58
CA LYS A 60 -9.73 -3.66 17.94
C LYS A 60 -8.39 -2.94 18.01
N THR A 61 -8.38 -1.64 17.70
CA THR A 61 -7.14 -0.87 17.48
C THR A 61 -7.21 0.46 18.21
N PRO A 62 -6.06 1.05 18.59
CA PRO A 62 -6.00 2.39 19.20
C PRO A 62 -6.67 3.46 18.32
N GLU A 63 -7.13 4.56 18.92
CA GLU A 63 -7.84 5.64 18.21
C GLU A 63 -7.02 6.26 17.08
N ASN A 64 -5.70 6.35 17.24
CA ASN A 64 -4.78 6.90 16.25
C ASN A 64 -4.31 5.88 15.19
N PHE A 65 -4.79 4.64 15.22
CA PHE A 65 -4.39 3.62 14.25
C PHE A 65 -5.10 3.87 12.90
N ILE A 66 -4.31 3.95 11.83
CA ILE A 66 -4.75 4.32 10.47
C ILE A 66 -4.96 3.08 9.60
N PHE A 67 -5.91 3.14 8.68
CA PHE A 67 -6.15 2.11 7.67
C PHE A 67 -5.94 2.68 6.28
N VAL A 68 -5.05 2.04 5.50
CA VAL A 68 -5.03 2.21 4.04
C VAL A 68 -5.86 1.10 3.45
N VAL A 69 -6.84 1.40 2.60
CA VAL A 69 -7.75 0.39 2.05
C VAL A 69 -7.45 0.15 0.58
N LYS A 70 -7.12 -1.09 0.22
CA LYS A 70 -6.93 -1.45 -1.18
C LYS A 70 -8.26 -1.40 -1.91
N ALA A 71 -8.30 -0.73 -3.06
CA ALA A 71 -9.48 -0.65 -3.90
C ALA A 71 -9.94 -2.06 -4.31
N TYR A 72 -11.25 -2.23 -4.48
CA TYR A 72 -11.82 -3.48 -4.95
C TYR A 72 -11.22 -3.90 -6.29
N GLY A 73 -10.87 -5.19 -6.43
CA GLY A 73 -10.22 -5.72 -7.64
C GLY A 73 -11.04 -5.50 -8.90
N GLY A 74 -12.37 -5.50 -8.79
CA GLY A 74 -13.27 -5.11 -9.88
C GLY A 74 -12.95 -3.72 -10.46
N MET A 75 -12.59 -2.76 -9.60
CA MET A 75 -12.27 -1.38 -9.98
C MET A 75 -10.84 -1.18 -10.50
N THR A 76 -9.94 -2.15 -10.38
CA THR A 76 -8.53 -1.98 -10.79
C THR A 76 -8.08 -2.97 -11.86
N HIS A 77 -8.69 -4.15 -11.89
CA HIS A 77 -8.32 -5.23 -12.79
C HIS A 77 -9.42 -5.57 -13.80
N GLN A 78 -10.69 -5.30 -13.47
CA GLN A 78 -11.84 -5.59 -14.35
C GLN A 78 -12.48 -4.34 -14.96
N GLY A 79 -12.13 -3.15 -14.45
CA GLY A 79 -12.64 -1.88 -14.98
C GLY A 79 -14.04 -1.48 -14.49
N ASP A 80 -14.60 -2.15 -13.49
CA ASP A 80 -15.96 -1.88 -13.00
C ASP A 80 -16.01 -0.59 -12.17
N LEU A 81 -16.51 0.47 -12.82
CA LEU A 81 -16.86 1.74 -12.18
C LEU A 81 -18.39 1.95 -12.19
N SER A 82 -19.21 0.90 -12.10
CA SER A 82 -20.66 1.06 -11.98
C SER A 82 -21.03 1.82 -10.71
N GLU A 83 -22.17 2.52 -10.72
CA GLU A 83 -22.66 3.24 -9.54
C GLU A 83 -22.89 2.31 -8.35
N ALA A 84 -23.41 1.11 -8.61
CA ALA A 84 -23.59 0.10 -7.57
C ALA A 84 -22.27 -0.28 -6.89
N THR A 85 -21.19 -0.50 -7.65
CA THR A 85 -19.89 -0.91 -7.10
C THR A 85 -19.20 0.23 -6.36
N VAL A 86 -19.11 1.41 -6.97
CA VAL A 86 -18.44 2.56 -6.37
C VAL A 86 -19.16 3.03 -5.11
N SER A 87 -20.50 3.15 -5.16
CA SER A 87 -21.29 3.62 -4.02
C SER A 87 -21.14 2.67 -2.83
N ARG A 88 -21.25 1.35 -3.05
CA ARG A 88 -21.02 0.35 -1.99
C ARG A 88 -19.61 0.42 -1.41
N PHE A 89 -18.59 0.61 -2.26
CA PHE A 89 -17.21 0.76 -1.79
C PHE A 89 -17.05 2.01 -0.93
N LYS A 90 -17.57 3.17 -1.37
CA LYS A 90 -17.51 4.42 -0.60
C LYS A 90 -18.28 4.33 0.72
N ASP A 91 -19.47 3.75 0.70
CA ASP A 91 -20.29 3.53 1.89
C ASP A 91 -19.54 2.68 2.92
N ALA A 92 -18.83 1.64 2.48
CA ALA A 92 -18.02 0.83 3.36
C ALA A 92 -16.91 1.64 4.07
N LEU A 93 -16.35 2.67 3.42
CA LEU A 93 -15.27 3.49 3.98
C LEU A 93 -15.75 4.59 4.93
N LYS A 94 -17.04 4.94 4.94
CA LYS A 94 -17.59 6.02 5.77
C LYS A 94 -17.16 5.96 7.23
N PRO A 95 -17.21 4.80 7.94
CA PRO A 95 -16.78 4.74 9.34
C PRO A 95 -15.32 5.15 9.55
N LEU A 96 -14.42 4.81 8.60
CA LEU A 96 -13.02 5.21 8.68
C LEU A 96 -12.84 6.69 8.37
N ALA A 97 -13.53 7.19 7.35
CA ALA A 97 -13.43 8.58 6.92
C ALA A 97 -13.96 9.54 8.00
N GLU A 98 -15.13 9.25 8.56
CA GLU A 98 -15.77 10.04 9.63
C GLU A 98 -14.94 10.03 10.92
N ALA A 99 -14.25 8.92 11.23
CA ALA A 99 -13.37 8.82 12.38
C ALA A 99 -11.97 9.45 12.15
N GLY A 100 -11.66 9.93 10.94
CA GLY A 100 -10.32 10.42 10.60
C GLY A 100 -9.25 9.32 10.54
N ARG A 101 -9.67 8.06 10.34
CA ARG A 101 -8.81 6.86 10.39
C ARG A 101 -8.56 6.23 9.01
N LEU A 102 -9.09 6.82 7.94
CA LEU A 102 -8.77 6.46 6.57
C LEU A 102 -7.51 7.19 6.11
N GLY A 103 -6.41 6.46 5.92
CA GLY A 103 -5.16 7.03 5.38
C GLY A 103 -5.30 7.38 3.90
N CYS A 104 -5.65 6.38 3.09
CA CYS A 104 -6.07 6.56 1.70
C CYS A 104 -6.72 5.29 1.14
N VAL A 105 -7.33 5.44 -0.05
CA VAL A 105 -7.63 4.33 -0.94
C VAL A 105 -6.39 4.04 -1.79
N LEU A 106 -5.93 2.79 -1.80
CA LEU A 106 -4.82 2.33 -2.65
C LEU A 106 -5.38 1.63 -3.90
N ALA A 107 -5.24 2.23 -5.08
CA ALA A 107 -5.50 1.57 -6.36
C ALA A 107 -4.19 1.06 -6.97
N GLN A 108 -3.94 -0.23 -6.83
CA GLN A 108 -2.84 -0.91 -7.49
C GLN A 108 -3.33 -1.56 -8.79
N PHE A 109 -2.73 -1.18 -9.90
CA PHE A 109 -3.06 -1.68 -11.23
C PHE A 109 -2.11 -2.82 -11.67
N PRO A 110 -2.60 -3.80 -12.45
CA PRO A 110 -1.77 -4.91 -12.92
C PRO A 110 -0.73 -4.44 -13.95
N TYR A 111 0.26 -5.29 -14.22
CA TYR A 111 1.29 -5.02 -15.24
C TYR A 111 0.71 -4.72 -16.63
N SER A 112 -0.43 -5.33 -17.00
CA SER A 112 -1.12 -5.09 -18.28
C SER A 112 -1.75 -3.70 -18.41
N PHE A 113 -1.82 -2.93 -17.33
CA PHE A 113 -2.35 -1.57 -17.35
C PHE A 113 -1.25 -0.60 -17.79
N HIS A 114 -1.04 -0.47 -19.10
CA HIS A 114 -0.04 0.41 -19.70
C HIS A 114 -0.51 1.87 -19.87
N ASN A 115 0.42 2.81 -19.98
CA ASN A 115 0.12 4.24 -20.15
C ASN A 115 -0.46 4.52 -21.55
N THR A 116 -1.78 4.47 -21.65
CA THR A 116 -2.56 4.79 -22.85
C THR A 116 -3.55 5.91 -22.54
N GLU A 117 -4.05 6.59 -23.57
CA GLU A 117 -5.10 7.61 -23.40
C GLU A 117 -6.32 7.06 -22.68
N LYS A 118 -6.80 5.88 -23.12
CA LYS A 118 -7.90 5.15 -22.46
C LYS A 118 -7.66 4.93 -20.97
N ASN A 119 -6.45 4.52 -20.59
CA ASN A 119 -6.13 4.24 -19.19
C ASN A 119 -5.92 5.52 -18.36
N ARG A 120 -5.42 6.61 -18.96
CA ARG A 120 -5.40 7.93 -18.31
C ARG A 120 -6.81 8.46 -18.05
N ASP A 121 -7.73 8.28 -19.00
CA ASP A 121 -9.14 8.63 -18.81
C ASP A 121 -9.82 7.74 -17.77
N TYR A 122 -9.43 6.46 -17.70
CA TYR A 122 -9.88 5.58 -16.63
C TYR A 122 -9.47 6.10 -15.25
N LEU A 123 -8.23 6.56 -15.06
CA LEU A 123 -7.77 7.15 -13.80
C LEU A 123 -8.57 8.40 -13.41
N LYS A 124 -8.85 9.29 -14.37
CA LYS A 124 -9.68 10.48 -14.14
C LYS A 124 -11.09 10.10 -13.69
N LYS A 125 -11.74 9.17 -14.41
CA LYS A 125 -13.06 8.66 -14.04
C LYS A 125 -13.06 8.00 -12.66
N LEU A 126 -12.06 7.18 -12.35
CA LEU A 126 -11.93 6.59 -11.03
C LEU A 126 -11.79 7.67 -9.95
N ARG A 127 -10.97 8.69 -10.17
CA ARG A 127 -10.80 9.83 -9.26
C ARG A 127 -12.12 10.56 -9.03
N GLU A 128 -12.81 10.97 -10.10
CA GLU A 128 -14.11 11.65 -10.04
C GLU A 128 -15.11 10.86 -9.19
N ARG A 129 -15.15 9.54 -9.37
CA ARG A 129 -16.09 8.66 -8.67
C ARG A 129 -15.74 8.47 -7.20
N LEU A 130 -14.46 8.41 -6.87
CA LEU A 130 -13.98 8.40 -5.48
C LEU A 130 -14.19 9.75 -4.75
N GLY A 131 -14.37 10.84 -5.48
CA GLY A 131 -14.74 12.15 -4.93
C GLY A 131 -13.58 12.82 -4.22
N GLU A 132 -13.68 13.04 -2.90
CA GLU A 132 -12.65 13.69 -2.07
C GLU A 132 -11.82 12.70 -1.24
N LEU A 133 -12.11 11.40 -1.32
CA LEU A 133 -11.35 10.39 -0.58
C LEU A 133 -9.85 10.50 -0.89
N PRO A 134 -8.95 10.45 0.12
CA PRO A 134 -7.52 10.44 -0.13
C PRO A 134 -7.15 9.21 -0.97
N PHE A 135 -6.31 9.39 -1.98
CA PHE A 135 -6.15 8.38 -3.02
C PHE A 135 -4.70 8.25 -3.48
N ALA A 136 -4.24 7.00 -3.54
CA ALA A 136 -2.92 6.63 -4.00
C ALA A 136 -3.03 5.62 -5.15
N VAL A 137 -2.19 5.79 -6.17
CA VAL A 137 -2.16 4.96 -7.37
C VAL A 137 -0.79 4.30 -7.51
N GLU A 138 -0.81 2.98 -7.66
CA GLU A 138 0.38 2.19 -7.89
C GLU A 138 0.33 1.56 -9.28
N PHE A 139 1.38 1.83 -10.05
CA PHE A 139 1.61 1.23 -11.35
C PHE A 139 2.66 0.12 -11.26
N ARG A 140 2.67 -0.75 -12.26
CA ARG A 140 3.65 -1.85 -12.38
C ARG A 140 4.54 -1.72 -13.61
N SER A 141 4.25 -0.76 -14.49
CA SER A 141 5.01 -0.54 -15.72
C SER A 141 5.70 0.82 -15.68
N ASP A 142 6.94 0.87 -16.18
CA ASP A 142 7.78 2.06 -16.27
C ASP A 142 7.29 3.11 -17.29
N ASP A 143 6.33 2.77 -18.13
CA ASP A 143 5.71 3.69 -19.09
C ASP A 143 4.81 4.75 -18.42
N TRP A 144 4.43 4.54 -17.15
CA TRP A 144 3.75 5.53 -16.31
C TRP A 144 4.70 6.56 -15.69
N LEU A 145 6.00 6.30 -15.69
CA LEU A 145 7.00 7.22 -15.16
C LEU A 145 7.31 8.30 -16.21
N ARG A 146 6.36 9.20 -16.44
CA ARG A 146 6.42 10.29 -17.41
C ARG A 146 5.89 11.59 -16.83
N LEU A 147 6.45 12.73 -17.25
CA LEU A 147 6.12 14.03 -16.66
C LEU A 147 4.64 14.39 -16.80
N GLU A 148 4.02 14.05 -17.93
CA GLU A 148 2.60 14.26 -18.20
C GLU A 148 1.70 13.42 -17.27
N VAL A 149 2.12 12.20 -16.92
CA VAL A 149 1.40 11.36 -15.94
C VAL A 149 1.55 11.98 -14.55
N LEU A 150 2.76 12.37 -14.15
CA LEU A 150 2.98 12.99 -12.85
C LEU A 150 2.20 14.30 -12.69
N LYS A 151 2.08 15.08 -13.77
CA LYS A 151 1.23 16.26 -13.82
C LYS A 151 -0.25 15.90 -13.66
N LEU A 152 -0.74 14.91 -14.41
CA LEU A 152 -2.11 14.41 -14.28
C LEU A 152 -2.43 13.99 -12.85
N LEU A 153 -1.53 13.25 -12.18
CA LEU A 153 -1.74 12.83 -10.79
C LEU A 153 -1.81 14.03 -9.83
N ARG A 154 -0.92 15.02 -9.98
CA ARG A 154 -0.94 16.26 -9.17
C ARG A 154 -2.23 17.04 -9.33
N GLU A 155 -2.63 17.30 -10.58
CA GLU A 155 -3.83 18.09 -10.88
C GLU A 155 -5.11 17.42 -10.36
N ASN A 156 -5.08 16.10 -10.14
CA ASN A 156 -6.20 15.31 -9.66
C ASN A 156 -6.06 14.86 -8.19
N GLY A 157 -5.06 15.37 -7.45
CA GLY A 157 -4.85 15.04 -6.04
C GLY A 157 -4.55 13.56 -5.77
N MET A 158 -3.93 12.87 -6.72
CA MET A 158 -3.60 11.45 -6.62
C MET A 158 -2.14 11.26 -6.18
N ALA A 159 -1.91 10.52 -5.10
CA ALA A 159 -0.57 10.17 -4.65
C ALA A 159 0.04 9.09 -5.56
N PHE A 160 1.26 9.29 -6.05
CA PHE A 160 2.02 8.26 -6.74
C PHE A 160 2.63 7.32 -5.69
N VAL A 161 2.37 6.03 -5.83
CA VAL A 161 2.99 5.01 -4.98
C VAL A 161 4.37 4.69 -5.54
N CYS A 162 5.40 5.11 -4.82
CA CYS A 162 6.77 4.70 -5.08
C CYS A 162 6.92 3.21 -4.72
N VAL A 163 7.67 2.46 -5.51
CA VAL A 163 7.85 1.02 -5.28
C VAL A 163 9.33 0.67 -5.22
N ASP A 164 9.66 -0.30 -4.37
CA ASP A 164 10.86 -1.11 -4.49
C ASP A 164 10.44 -2.50 -4.98
N GLU A 165 10.84 -2.84 -6.19
CA GLU A 165 10.58 -4.13 -6.83
C GLU A 165 11.84 -4.59 -7.59
N PRO A 166 11.94 -5.85 -8.02
CA PRO A 166 13.16 -6.35 -8.64
C PRO A 166 13.49 -5.58 -9.93
N PRO A 167 14.78 -5.40 -10.27
CA PRO A 167 15.21 -4.62 -11.44
C PRO A 167 14.99 -5.40 -12.75
N ILE A 168 13.73 -5.66 -13.10
CA ILE A 168 13.34 -6.34 -14.34
C ILE A 168 12.90 -5.30 -15.36
N LYS A 169 13.33 -5.47 -16.62
CA LYS A 169 12.96 -4.58 -17.72
C LYS A 169 11.43 -4.43 -17.81
N GLY A 170 10.96 -3.18 -17.84
CA GLY A 170 9.54 -2.83 -17.92
C GLY A 170 8.87 -2.61 -16.56
N LEU A 171 9.50 -3.01 -15.44
CA LEU A 171 9.06 -2.64 -14.09
C LEU A 171 9.57 -1.26 -13.69
N LEU A 172 8.95 -0.66 -12.68
CA LEU A 172 9.35 0.66 -12.21
C LEU A 172 10.71 0.59 -11.51
N PRO A 173 11.64 1.52 -11.82
CA PRO A 173 12.83 1.69 -11.01
C PRO A 173 12.48 2.31 -9.65
N PRO A 174 13.34 2.16 -8.63
CA PRO A 174 13.17 2.84 -7.35
C PRO A 174 13.28 4.37 -7.56
N ALA A 175 12.13 5.04 -7.57
CA ALA A 175 12.00 6.48 -7.81
C ALA A 175 11.33 7.18 -6.62
N VAL A 176 11.70 8.44 -6.39
CA VAL A 176 11.11 9.29 -5.33
C VAL A 176 10.20 10.32 -5.96
N ILE A 177 8.90 10.13 -5.79
CA ILE A 177 7.89 10.90 -6.49
C ILE A 177 6.82 11.36 -5.50
N ALA A 178 6.68 12.68 -5.38
CA ALA A 178 5.58 13.32 -4.67
C ALA A 178 4.64 13.96 -5.70
N THR A 179 3.37 13.53 -5.68
CA THR A 179 2.28 14.11 -6.49
C THR A 179 1.10 14.60 -5.64
N SER A 180 1.14 14.41 -4.32
CA SER A 180 0.16 14.98 -3.39
C SER A 180 0.81 15.21 -2.01
N SER A 181 0.03 15.65 -1.02
CA SER A 181 0.48 15.72 0.38
C SER A 181 0.75 14.36 1.01
N ILE A 182 0.36 13.26 0.35
CA ILE A 182 0.64 11.88 0.77
C ILE A 182 1.84 11.36 0.00
N GLY A 183 2.90 11.00 0.72
CA GLY A 183 3.96 10.12 0.23
C GLY A 183 3.58 8.68 0.46
N TYR A 184 3.93 7.80 -0.49
CA TYR A 184 3.63 6.38 -0.35
C TYR A 184 4.79 5.56 -0.92
N VAL A 185 5.30 4.61 -0.14
CA VAL A 185 6.32 3.65 -0.58
C VAL A 185 5.86 2.22 -0.29
N ARG A 186 5.97 1.32 -1.28
CA ARG A 186 5.72 -0.12 -1.10
C ARG A 186 6.95 -0.94 -1.44
N PHE A 187 7.35 -1.81 -0.52
CA PHE A 187 8.52 -2.68 -0.68
C PHE A 187 8.06 -4.10 -1.02
N HIS A 188 8.23 -4.54 -2.27
CA HIS A 188 7.75 -5.84 -2.73
C HIS A 188 8.78 -6.97 -2.57
N GLY A 189 10.01 -6.64 -2.22
CA GLY A 189 11.14 -7.55 -2.35
C GLY A 189 11.78 -7.47 -3.73
N ARG A 190 12.98 -8.03 -3.85
CA ARG A 190 13.77 -8.03 -5.09
C ARG A 190 13.99 -9.44 -5.66
N ASN A 191 13.03 -10.36 -5.42
CA ASN A 191 13.08 -11.73 -5.93
C ASN A 191 12.80 -11.78 -7.45
N ALA A 192 13.81 -11.44 -8.25
CA ALA A 192 13.71 -11.38 -9.70
C ALA A 192 13.42 -12.75 -10.33
N GLU A 193 14.00 -13.83 -9.78
CA GLU A 193 13.85 -15.20 -10.28
C GLU A 193 12.38 -15.65 -10.24
N LYS A 194 11.68 -15.39 -9.12
CA LYS A 194 10.30 -15.80 -8.90
C LYS A 194 9.26 -14.76 -9.30
N TRP A 195 9.66 -13.56 -9.72
CA TRP A 195 8.71 -12.49 -10.00
C TRP A 195 7.66 -12.88 -11.06
N TYR A 196 8.13 -13.44 -12.18
CA TYR A 196 7.27 -13.96 -13.25
C TYR A 196 7.22 -15.50 -13.33
N ASN A 197 8.15 -16.21 -12.68
CA ASN A 197 8.26 -17.68 -12.73
C ASN A 197 7.87 -18.36 -11.40
N HIS A 198 7.00 -17.75 -10.61
CA HIS A 198 6.49 -18.38 -9.39
C HIS A 198 5.44 -19.45 -9.70
N GLN A 199 5.41 -20.50 -8.89
CA GLN A 199 4.33 -21.48 -8.86
C GLN A 199 3.22 -21.02 -7.90
N LYS A 200 3.60 -20.34 -6.82
CA LYS A 200 2.69 -19.75 -5.84
C LYS A 200 2.93 -18.25 -5.72
N SER A 201 1.86 -17.46 -5.68
CA SER A 201 1.94 -15.99 -5.72
C SER A 201 2.82 -15.37 -4.63
N TYR A 202 2.94 -16.01 -3.46
CA TYR A 202 3.80 -15.52 -2.37
C TYR A 202 5.29 -15.61 -2.69
N GLU A 203 5.74 -16.50 -3.59
CA GLU A 203 7.17 -16.66 -3.90
C GLU A 203 7.76 -15.39 -4.53
N ARG A 204 6.92 -14.59 -5.20
CA ARG A 204 7.29 -13.25 -5.68
C ARG A 204 7.77 -12.34 -4.53
N TYR A 205 7.15 -12.50 -3.37
CA TYR A 205 7.34 -11.68 -2.17
C TYR A 205 8.21 -12.37 -1.12
N ASP A 206 8.74 -13.56 -1.42
CA ASP A 206 9.69 -14.27 -0.59
C ASP A 206 11.07 -13.61 -0.74
N TYR A 207 11.29 -12.61 0.11
CA TYR A 207 12.50 -11.81 0.12
C TYR A 207 12.71 -11.18 1.49
N LEU A 208 13.94 -11.25 2.00
CA LEU A 208 14.36 -10.52 3.20
C LEU A 208 15.38 -9.46 2.74
N TYR A 209 15.00 -8.20 2.84
CA TYR A 209 15.91 -7.10 2.52
C TYR A 209 17.10 -7.12 3.46
N THR A 210 18.28 -6.84 2.91
CA THR A 210 19.46 -6.53 3.72
C THR A 210 19.39 -5.11 4.26
N GLU A 211 20.09 -4.84 5.36
CA GLU A 211 20.17 -3.48 5.93
C GLU A 211 20.70 -2.47 4.90
N LYS A 212 21.67 -2.86 4.07
CA LYS A 212 22.21 -2.03 2.99
C LYS A 212 21.13 -1.59 2.01
N GLU A 213 20.26 -2.51 1.59
CA GLU A 213 19.18 -2.22 0.65
C GLU A 213 18.08 -1.34 1.26
N LEU A 214 17.80 -1.52 2.55
CA LEU A 214 16.92 -0.61 3.29
C LEU A 214 17.55 0.79 3.44
N ALA A 215 18.85 0.85 3.71
CA ALA A 215 19.60 2.10 3.86
C ALA A 215 19.64 2.92 2.57
N GLU A 216 19.59 2.28 1.39
CA GLU A 216 19.42 2.96 0.10
C GLU A 216 18.15 3.84 0.08
N TRP A 217 17.09 3.47 0.81
CA TRP A 217 15.84 4.21 0.83
C TRP A 217 15.78 5.33 1.85
N VAL A 218 16.66 5.38 2.85
CA VAL A 218 16.68 6.46 3.86
C VAL A 218 16.80 7.87 3.25
N PRO A 219 17.77 8.17 2.36
CA PRO A 219 17.85 9.50 1.73
C PRO A 219 16.63 9.79 0.83
N ARG A 220 16.07 8.74 0.20
CA ARG A 220 14.87 8.84 -0.65
C ARG A 220 13.63 9.21 0.15
N ILE A 221 13.43 8.57 1.30
CA ILE A 221 12.33 8.85 2.22
C ILE A 221 12.48 10.25 2.84
N ARG A 222 13.70 10.70 3.13
CA ARG A 222 13.97 12.09 3.56
C ARG A 222 13.56 13.11 2.50
N GLU A 223 13.86 12.84 1.24
CA GLU A 223 13.44 13.74 0.16
C GLU A 223 11.91 13.76 0.04
N LEU A 224 11.27 12.60 0.11
CA LEU A 224 9.82 12.50 0.11
C LEU A 224 9.20 13.27 1.28
N SER A 225 9.77 13.18 2.48
CA SER A 225 9.20 13.79 3.69
C SER A 225 9.23 15.31 3.67
N ARG A 226 10.11 15.92 2.88
CA ARG A 226 10.15 17.36 2.63
C ARG A 226 9.02 17.86 1.72
N LYS A 227 8.40 16.95 0.96
CA LYS A 227 7.40 17.26 -0.07
C LYS A 227 5.98 16.81 0.31
N THR A 228 5.83 16.11 1.43
CA THR A 228 4.59 15.44 1.84
C THR A 228 4.34 15.62 3.33
N GLU A 229 3.09 15.71 3.75
CA GLU A 229 2.69 15.85 5.16
C GLU A 229 2.78 14.50 5.90
N VAL A 230 2.38 13.42 5.23
CA VAL A 230 2.42 12.05 5.73
C VAL A 230 3.05 11.11 4.71
N ILE A 231 3.85 10.15 5.18
CA ILE A 231 4.35 9.04 4.36
C ILE A 231 3.83 7.72 4.92
N PHE A 232 3.17 6.93 4.07
CA PHE A 232 2.89 5.52 4.34
C PHE A 232 3.96 4.65 3.69
N ILE A 233 4.63 3.83 4.50
CA ILE A 233 5.62 2.86 4.03
C ILE A 233 5.11 1.47 4.37
N ALA A 234 4.76 0.69 3.34
CA ALA A 234 4.22 -0.65 3.51
C ALA A 234 5.20 -1.72 3.01
N MET A 235 5.62 -2.61 3.90
CA MET A 235 6.41 -3.79 3.60
C MET A 235 5.50 -4.91 3.09
N ASN A 236 5.63 -5.24 1.80
CA ASN A 236 4.82 -6.23 1.10
C ASN A 236 5.58 -7.54 0.82
N ASN A 237 6.84 -7.65 1.23
CA ASN A 237 7.62 -8.89 1.26
C ASN A 237 7.17 -9.79 2.44
N HIS A 238 5.88 -10.11 2.47
CA HIS A 238 5.18 -10.59 3.67
C HIS A 238 5.46 -12.05 4.03
N PHE A 239 6.02 -12.85 3.12
CA PHE A 239 6.23 -14.27 3.39
C PHE A 239 7.18 -14.45 4.59
N ASN A 240 6.86 -15.42 5.45
CA ASN A 240 7.72 -15.80 6.58
C ASN A 240 7.97 -14.68 7.60
N ALA A 241 7.07 -13.70 7.70
CA ALA A 241 7.20 -12.50 8.52
C ALA A 241 8.41 -11.60 8.17
N SER A 242 9.01 -11.76 6.98
CA SER A 242 10.13 -10.92 6.52
C SER A 242 9.75 -9.44 6.48
N ALA A 243 8.52 -9.11 6.07
CA ALA A 243 8.00 -7.75 6.10
C ALA A 243 8.03 -7.12 7.51
N VAL A 244 7.74 -7.88 8.57
CA VAL A 244 7.79 -7.37 9.96
C VAL A 244 9.23 -7.07 10.36
N LEU A 245 10.16 -7.99 10.06
CA LEU A 245 11.58 -7.80 10.36
C LEU A 245 12.13 -6.58 9.63
N ASN A 246 11.86 -6.44 8.33
CA ASN A 246 12.35 -5.31 7.56
C ASN A 246 11.64 -4.00 7.92
N ALA A 247 10.36 -4.01 8.35
CA ALA A 247 9.69 -2.83 8.88
C ALA A 247 10.40 -2.30 10.13
N ARG A 248 10.76 -3.19 11.07
CA ARG A 248 11.55 -2.85 12.27
C ARG A 248 12.93 -2.30 11.92
N GLN A 249 13.65 -2.95 11.00
CA GLN A 249 14.97 -2.50 10.57
C GLN A 249 14.91 -1.13 9.91
N LEU A 250 13.94 -0.91 9.01
CA LEU A 250 13.77 0.39 8.36
C LEU A 250 13.41 1.49 9.38
N LEU A 251 12.55 1.20 10.35
CA LEU A 251 12.26 2.13 11.45
C LEU A 251 13.53 2.50 12.23
N GLY A 252 14.41 1.53 12.51
CA GLY A 252 15.72 1.78 13.14
C GLY A 252 16.59 2.72 12.32
N LEU A 253 16.77 2.42 11.03
CA LEU A 253 17.56 3.24 10.10
C LEU A 253 17.01 4.66 9.93
N LEU A 254 15.68 4.82 9.88
CA LEU A 254 15.05 6.13 9.81
C LEU A 254 15.30 6.93 11.09
N LYS A 255 15.17 6.30 12.26
CA LYS A 255 15.44 6.93 13.55
C LYS A 255 16.90 7.36 13.71
N GLU A 256 17.84 6.51 13.31
CA GLU A 256 19.28 6.84 13.29
C GLU A 256 19.59 8.03 12.39
N ALA A 257 18.84 8.17 11.30
CA ALA A 257 18.93 9.31 10.40
C ALA A 257 18.21 10.57 10.92
N GLY A 258 17.48 10.50 12.04
CA GLY A 258 16.70 11.61 12.59
C GLY A 258 15.42 11.91 11.81
N LEU A 259 14.77 10.86 11.29
CA LEU A 259 13.47 10.92 10.60
C LEU A 259 12.34 10.32 11.45
#